data_AF-A0A973IVB3-F1
#
_entry.id   AF-A0A973IVB3-F1
#
_cell.length_a   1.000
_cell.length_b   1.000
_cell.length_c   1.000
_cell.angle_alpha   90.00
_cell.angle_beta   90.00
_cell.angle_gamma   90.00
#
_symmetry.space_group_name_H-M   'P 1'
#
loop_
_entity.id
_entity.type
_entity.pdbx_description
1 polymer ?
#
loop_
_entity_poly.entity_id
_entity_poly.type
_entity_poly.pdbx_seq_one_letter_code
_entity_poly.pdbx_strand_id
1 'polypeptide(L)'
;IFRKNTIVSLAATDVQEIIPLAEILEKSEGAILVLLRLKDASGRNISSNTYWISQNGDYRELNKMPSADLAVTVVNSVRLKATREWTLRITNPSDKLAFFIRPQLMMNGEEVLPSFWSGNYFTLAPSETVTVKVSCPEEKISKGIPSLRISGWNVGPQVINLK
;
A
#
# COMPACT_ATOMS: atom_id res chain seq x y z
N ILE A 1 -17.24 -1.90 -12.74
CA ILE A 1 -15.76 -2.01 -12.57
C ILE A 1 -15.20 -2.74 -13.79
N PHE A 2 -14.31 -2.10 -14.54
CA PHE A 2 -13.60 -2.75 -15.65
C PHE A 2 -12.39 -3.55 -15.12
N ARG A 3 -12.11 -4.72 -15.69
CA ARG A 3 -10.93 -5.54 -15.37
C ARG A 3 -10.43 -6.26 -16.61
N LYS A 4 -9.12 -6.25 -16.82
CA LYS A 4 -8.44 -7.01 -17.88
C LYS A 4 -7.17 -7.65 -17.30
N ASN A 5 -6.92 -8.91 -17.64
CA ASN A 5 -5.69 -9.62 -17.27
C ASN A 5 -5.08 -10.22 -18.54
N THR A 6 -3.77 -10.46 -18.50
CA THR A 6 -3.03 -11.10 -19.59
C THR A 6 -1.76 -11.72 -19.03
N ILE A 7 -1.21 -12.70 -19.75
CA ILE A 7 0.04 -13.36 -19.41
C ILE A 7 1.10 -12.81 -20.34
N VAL A 8 2.25 -12.45 -19.79
CA VAL A 8 3.40 -11.97 -20.54
C VAL A 8 4.63 -12.78 -20.15
N SER A 9 5.51 -13.02 -21.13
CA SER A 9 6.85 -13.55 -20.92
C SER A 9 7.85 -12.46 -21.30
N LEU A 10 8.71 -12.06 -20.37
CA LEU A 10 9.71 -11.00 -20.55
C LEU A 10 11.08 -11.55 -20.21
N ALA A 11 12.07 -11.29 -21.05
CA ALA A 11 13.47 -11.45 -20.66
C ALA A 11 13.88 -10.37 -19.64
N ALA A 12 15.04 -10.53 -19.02
CA ALA A 12 15.47 -9.70 -17.89
C ALA A 12 15.53 -8.18 -18.19
N THR A 13 15.67 -7.79 -19.46
CA THR A 13 15.78 -6.39 -19.90
C THR A 13 14.66 -5.97 -20.83
N ASP A 14 13.63 -6.80 -21.02
CA ASP A 14 12.55 -6.50 -21.97
C ASP A 14 11.63 -5.40 -21.43
N VAL A 15 11.14 -4.58 -22.37
CA VAL A 15 10.05 -3.62 -22.15
C VAL A 15 9.00 -3.88 -23.20
N GLN A 16 7.76 -4.06 -22.76
CA GLN A 16 6.65 -4.37 -23.66
C GLN A 16 5.39 -3.63 -23.22
N GLU A 17 4.67 -3.06 -24.18
CA GLU A 17 3.32 -2.57 -23.97
C GLU A 17 2.34 -3.74 -24.00
N ILE A 18 1.51 -3.85 -22.97
CA ILE A 18 0.68 -5.03 -22.74
C ILE A 18 -0.81 -4.73 -22.85
N ILE A 19 -1.28 -3.73 -22.11
CA ILE A 19 -2.69 -3.34 -22.08
C ILE A 19 -2.77 -1.85 -22.41
N PRO A 20 -3.10 -1.48 -23.66
CA PRO A 20 -3.42 -0.11 -24.00
C PRO A 20 -4.66 0.32 -23.20
N LEU A 21 -4.57 1.45 -22.50
CA LEU A 21 -5.67 2.00 -21.71
C LEU A 21 -6.32 3.23 -22.36
N ALA A 22 -5.73 3.81 -23.40
CA ALA A 22 -6.15 5.08 -24.00
C ALA A 22 -7.67 5.15 -24.26
N GLU A 23 -8.23 4.22 -25.02
CA GLU A 23 -9.66 4.20 -25.33
C GLU A 23 -10.56 4.07 -24.09
N ILE A 24 -10.08 3.40 -23.04
CA ILE A 24 -10.82 3.22 -21.78
C ILE A 24 -10.80 4.53 -20.99
N LEU A 25 -9.65 5.20 -20.94
CA LEU A 25 -9.47 6.46 -20.24
C LEU A 25 -10.21 7.61 -20.95
N GLU A 26 -10.25 7.63 -22.28
CA GLU A 26 -10.97 8.64 -23.07
C GLU A 26 -12.49 8.60 -22.86
N LYS A 27 -13.04 7.41 -22.64
CA LYS A 27 -14.47 7.21 -22.38
C LYS A 27 -14.84 7.37 -20.90
N SER A 28 -13.87 7.63 -20.03
CA SER A 28 -14.11 7.76 -18.60
C SER A 28 -14.51 9.19 -18.23
N GLU A 29 -15.54 9.29 -17.39
CA GLU A 29 -15.96 10.56 -16.79
C GLU A 29 -15.46 10.64 -15.35
N GLY A 30 -15.04 11.84 -14.94
CA GLY A 30 -14.52 12.10 -13.59
C GLY A 30 -13.16 11.45 -13.30
N ALA A 31 -12.81 11.40 -12.02
CA ALA A 31 -11.57 10.78 -11.55
C ALA A 31 -11.73 9.25 -11.48
N ILE A 32 -10.82 8.54 -12.13
CA ILE A 32 -10.77 7.07 -12.13
C ILE A 32 -9.49 6.55 -11.47
N LEU A 33 -9.61 5.39 -10.82
CA LEU A 33 -8.48 4.69 -10.23
C LEU A 33 -8.11 3.47 -11.08
N VAL A 34 -6.86 3.44 -11.53
CA VAL A 34 -6.28 2.33 -12.29
C VAL A 34 -5.36 1.55 -11.37
N LEU A 35 -5.77 0.33 -11.01
CA LEU A 35 -4.98 -0.57 -10.19
C LEU A 35 -4.26 -1.58 -11.08
N LEU A 36 -2.93 -1.54 -11.06
CA LEU A 36 -2.06 -2.49 -11.74
C LEU A 36 -1.50 -3.51 -10.75
N ARG A 37 -1.52 -4.78 -11.14
CA ARG A 37 -0.96 -5.91 -10.39
C ARG A 37 -0.14 -6.76 -11.33
N LEU A 38 1.14 -6.94 -11.03
CA LEU A 38 2.01 -7.88 -11.71
C LEU A 38 2.23 -9.07 -10.79
N LYS A 39 1.91 -10.27 -11.29
CA LYS A 39 2.07 -11.52 -10.56
C LYS A 39 3.09 -12.41 -11.25
N ASP A 40 3.90 -13.12 -10.47
CA ASP A 40 4.72 -14.20 -11.00
C ASP A 40 3.88 -15.44 -11.35
N ALA A 41 4.52 -16.46 -11.94
CA ALA A 41 3.86 -17.70 -12.36
C ALA A 41 3.21 -18.49 -11.21
N SER A 42 3.61 -18.25 -9.96
CA SER A 42 2.98 -18.87 -8.78
C SER A 42 1.72 -18.11 -8.31
N GLY A 43 1.39 -16.99 -8.95
CA GLY A 43 0.28 -16.11 -8.57
C GLY A 43 0.65 -15.09 -7.48
N ARG A 44 1.91 -15.06 -7.03
CA ARG A 44 2.40 -14.10 -6.04
C ARG A 44 2.53 -12.73 -6.69
N ASN A 45 1.97 -11.71 -6.04
CA ASN A 45 2.09 -10.32 -6.45
C ASN A 45 3.54 -9.83 -6.27
N ILE A 46 4.20 -9.45 -7.36
CA ILE A 46 5.60 -9.00 -7.38
C ILE A 46 5.73 -7.49 -7.62
N SER A 47 4.69 -6.85 -8.17
CA SER A 47 4.63 -5.40 -8.28
C SER A 47 3.18 -4.92 -8.26
N SER A 48 2.98 -3.73 -7.71
CA SER A 48 1.67 -3.08 -7.68
C SER A 48 1.85 -1.59 -7.85
N ASN A 49 0.99 -1.01 -8.67
CA ASN A 49 0.96 0.43 -8.87
C ASN A 49 -0.50 0.89 -9.00
N THR A 50 -0.78 2.10 -8.55
CA THR A 50 -2.14 2.67 -8.60
C THR A 50 -2.04 4.09 -9.12
N TYR A 51 -2.77 4.37 -10.20
CA TYR A 51 -2.89 5.71 -10.77
C TYR A 51 -4.28 6.27 -10.49
N TRP A 52 -4.36 7.57 -10.21
CA TRP A 52 -5.60 8.35 -10.19
C TRP A 52 -5.55 9.32 -11.36
N ILE A 53 -6.46 9.17 -12.31
CA ILE A 53 -6.44 9.89 -13.58
C ILE A 53 -7.76 10.63 -13.72
N SER A 54 -7.70 11.89 -14.16
CA SER A 54 -8.85 12.70 -14.51
C SER A 54 -8.55 13.48 -15.78
N GLN A 55 -9.41 13.38 -16.79
CA GLN A 55 -9.24 14.02 -18.10
C GLN A 55 -9.21 15.55 -18.00
N ASN A 56 -10.02 16.11 -17.11
CA ASN A 56 -10.11 17.56 -16.88
C ASN A 56 -9.33 18.04 -15.66
N GLY A 57 -8.55 17.15 -15.02
CA GLY A 57 -7.79 17.43 -13.81
C GLY A 57 -8.64 17.60 -12.54
N ASP A 58 -9.94 17.34 -12.58
CA ASP A 58 -10.82 17.40 -11.41
C ASP A 58 -10.75 16.09 -10.62
N TYR A 59 -10.28 16.18 -9.38
CA TYR A 59 -10.16 15.06 -8.45
C TYR A 59 -11.09 15.17 -7.23
N ARG A 60 -12.05 16.12 -7.23
CA ARG A 60 -12.94 16.34 -6.07
C ARG A 60 -13.77 15.12 -5.69
N GLU A 61 -14.07 14.24 -6.66
CA GLU A 61 -14.76 12.98 -6.41
C GLU A 61 -13.98 12.05 -5.47
N LEU A 62 -12.65 12.17 -5.37
CA LEU A 62 -11.86 11.42 -4.39
C LEU A 62 -12.27 11.77 -2.95
N ASN A 63 -12.74 13.00 -2.68
CA ASN A 63 -13.23 13.39 -1.35
C ASN A 63 -14.52 12.67 -0.94
N LYS A 64 -15.23 12.07 -1.91
CA LYS A 64 -16.47 11.31 -1.68
C LYS A 64 -16.24 9.81 -1.59
N MET A 65 -14.98 9.36 -1.57
CA MET A 65 -14.67 7.94 -1.46
C MET A 65 -15.29 7.37 -0.18
N PRO A 66 -16.02 6.25 -0.26
CA PRO A 66 -16.60 5.63 0.93
C PRO A 66 -15.49 5.20 1.88
N SER A 67 -15.74 5.32 3.18
CA SER A 67 -14.77 4.88 4.20
C SER A 67 -14.45 3.40 4.04
N ALA A 68 -13.17 3.06 4.19
CA ALA A 68 -12.66 1.70 4.20
C ALA A 68 -11.95 1.42 5.54
N ASP A 69 -11.92 0.14 5.91
CA ASP A 69 -11.25 -0.33 7.11
C ASP A 69 -9.97 -1.10 6.76
N LEU A 70 -9.06 -1.19 7.73
CA LEU A 70 -7.88 -2.03 7.65
C LEU A 70 -7.80 -2.97 8.84
N ALA A 71 -7.30 -4.17 8.58
CA ALA A 71 -6.85 -5.11 9.59
C ALA A 71 -5.32 -5.22 9.50
N VAL A 72 -4.64 -5.08 10.65
CA VAL A 72 -3.18 -5.16 10.73
C VAL A 72 -2.77 -6.25 11.69
N THR A 73 -1.80 -7.06 11.28
CA THR A 73 -1.19 -8.10 12.11
C THR A 73 0.33 -7.97 12.08
N VAL A 74 0.96 -7.93 13.26
CA VAL A 74 2.42 -8.06 13.38
C VAL A 74 2.77 -9.53 13.22
N VAL A 75 3.43 -9.87 12.11
CA VAL A 75 3.79 -11.25 11.77
C VAL A 75 5.09 -11.65 12.44
N ASN A 76 6.05 -10.74 12.49
CA ASN A 76 7.37 -10.99 13.06
C ASN A 76 8.02 -9.69 13.55
N SER A 77 8.92 -9.83 14.51
CA SER A 77 9.72 -8.77 15.11
C SER A 77 11.11 -9.32 15.38
N VAL A 78 12.13 -8.72 14.78
CA VAL A 78 13.51 -9.23 14.81
C VAL A 78 14.48 -8.10 15.16
N ARG A 79 15.41 -8.40 16.07
CA ARG A 79 16.54 -7.53 16.39
C ARG A 79 17.78 -8.02 15.64
N LEU A 80 18.35 -7.15 14.81
CA LEU A 80 19.52 -7.41 13.98
C LEU A 80 20.64 -6.43 14.37
N LYS A 81 21.50 -6.84 15.31
CA LYS A 81 22.58 -6.00 15.86
C LYS A 81 22.05 -4.64 16.37
N ALA A 82 22.23 -3.58 15.58
CA ALA A 82 21.84 -2.20 15.88
C ALA A 82 20.50 -1.79 15.24
N THR A 83 19.79 -2.71 14.59
CA THR A 83 18.53 -2.44 13.87
C THR A 83 17.41 -3.30 14.43
N ARG A 84 16.20 -2.72 14.53
CA ARG A 84 14.95 -3.44 14.76
C ARG A 84 14.16 -3.50 13.46
N GLU A 85 13.62 -4.66 13.12
CA GLU A 85 12.73 -4.86 11.97
C GLU A 85 11.40 -5.49 12.43
N TRP A 86 10.29 -5.01 11.85
CA TRP A 86 8.98 -5.65 11.95
C TRP A 86 8.46 -6.03 10.58
N THR A 87 7.78 -7.18 10.52
CA THR A 87 6.99 -7.60 9.35
C THR A 87 5.52 -7.48 9.70
N LEU A 88 4.79 -6.71 8.88
CA LEU A 88 3.37 -6.38 9.08
C LEU A 88 2.56 -6.95 7.93
N ARG A 89 1.47 -7.63 8.24
CA ARG A 89 0.44 -8.03 7.28
C ARG A 89 -0.73 -7.06 7.40
N ILE A 90 -1.09 -6.43 6.28
CA ILE A 90 -2.14 -5.42 6.22
C ILE A 90 -3.16 -5.87 5.19
N THR A 91 -4.41 -6.00 5.62
CA THR A 91 -5.53 -6.49 4.82
C THR A 91 -6.61 -5.43 4.77
N ASN A 92 -7.25 -5.28 3.61
CA ASN A 92 -8.50 -4.54 3.48
C ASN A 92 -9.69 -5.52 3.60
N PRO A 93 -10.32 -5.65 4.78
CA PRO A 93 -11.49 -6.51 4.96
C PRO A 93 -12.78 -5.90 4.43
N SER A 94 -12.79 -4.60 4.08
CA SER A 94 -13.99 -3.91 3.62
C SER A 94 -14.32 -4.29 2.17
N ASP A 95 -15.57 -4.04 1.77
CA ASP A 95 -16.02 -4.15 0.38
C ASP A 95 -15.70 -2.89 -0.45
N LYS A 96 -14.96 -1.93 0.13
CA LYS A 96 -14.54 -0.66 -0.50
C LYS A 96 -13.04 -0.68 -0.81
N LEU A 97 -12.60 0.18 -1.71
CA LEU A 97 -11.18 0.37 -1.97
C LEU A 97 -10.53 1.12 -0.80
N ALA A 98 -9.44 0.62 -0.23
CA ALA A 98 -8.64 1.35 0.75
C ALA A 98 -7.48 2.07 0.03
N PHE A 99 -7.58 3.40 -0.08
CA PHE A 99 -6.73 4.20 -0.97
C PHE A 99 -5.61 4.92 -0.22
N PHE A 100 -4.41 4.86 -0.81
CA PHE A 100 -3.23 5.65 -0.39
C PHE A 100 -2.84 5.45 1.08
N ILE A 101 -2.74 4.19 1.48
CA ILE A 101 -2.47 3.74 2.84
C ILE A 101 -1.02 4.04 3.20
N ARG A 102 -0.84 4.85 4.25
CA ARG A 102 0.42 5.28 4.81
C ARG A 102 0.63 4.68 6.19
N PRO A 103 1.43 3.61 6.33
CA PRO A 103 1.98 3.21 7.61
C PRO A 103 3.14 4.11 8.05
N GLN A 104 3.23 4.39 9.35
CA GLN A 104 4.26 5.21 9.99
C GLN A 104 4.72 4.52 11.28
N LEU A 105 6.03 4.45 11.49
CA LEU A 105 6.59 3.94 12.74
C LEU A 105 6.68 5.10 13.73
N MET A 106 6.05 4.96 14.88
CA MET A 106 5.91 6.01 15.88
C MET A 106 6.58 5.61 17.19
N MET A 107 7.15 6.60 17.89
CA MET A 107 7.63 6.47 19.26
C MET A 107 7.25 7.74 20.03
N ASN A 108 6.57 7.58 21.16
CA ASN A 108 6.17 8.70 22.03
C ASN A 108 5.46 9.87 21.31
N GLY A 109 4.63 9.54 20.31
CA GLY A 109 3.85 10.53 19.54
C GLY A 109 4.55 11.11 18.31
N GLU A 110 5.85 10.83 18.13
CA GLU A 110 6.64 11.31 16.99
C GLU A 110 6.98 10.18 16.02
N GLU A 111 7.17 10.53 14.75
CA GLU A 111 7.60 9.58 13.73
C GLU A 111 9.08 9.24 13.91
N VAL A 112 9.39 7.94 13.89
CA VAL A 112 10.75 7.43 14.05
C VAL A 112 11.52 7.63 12.76
N LEU A 113 12.59 8.42 12.84
CA LEU A 113 13.49 8.70 11.73
C LEU A 113 14.97 8.39 12.08
N PRO A 114 15.71 7.70 11.17
CA PRO A 114 15.20 7.11 9.93
C PRO A 114 14.36 5.85 10.19
N SER A 115 13.37 5.61 9.33
CA SER A 115 12.69 4.31 9.19
C SER A 115 12.67 3.91 7.71
N PHE A 116 12.89 2.62 7.44
CA PHE A 116 13.03 2.09 6.08
C PHE A 116 11.90 1.11 5.80
N TRP A 117 11.03 1.49 4.86
CA TRP A 117 9.83 0.73 4.50
C TRP A 117 10.03 -0.05 3.21
N SER A 118 9.60 -1.31 3.18
CA SER A 118 9.54 -2.08 1.93
C SER A 118 8.34 -1.70 1.05
N GLY A 119 7.38 -0.97 1.62
CA GLY A 119 6.19 -0.47 0.93
C GLY A 119 5.49 0.58 1.78
N ASN A 120 5.12 1.69 1.15
CA ASN A 120 4.39 2.80 1.76
C ASN A 120 3.46 3.40 0.70
N TYR A 121 2.42 4.13 1.11
CA TYR A 121 1.44 4.77 0.20
C TYR A 121 0.79 3.81 -0.81
N PHE A 122 0.47 2.59 -0.40
CA PHE A 122 -0.13 1.58 -1.28
C PHE A 122 -1.67 1.61 -1.23
N THR A 123 -2.32 0.95 -2.19
CA THR A 123 -3.78 0.86 -2.29
C THR A 123 -4.21 -0.59 -2.34
N LEU A 124 -5.19 -0.97 -1.52
CA LEU A 124 -5.72 -2.33 -1.42
C LEU A 124 -7.17 -2.37 -1.92
N ALA A 125 -7.43 -3.20 -2.91
CA ALA A 125 -8.79 -3.57 -3.29
C ALA A 125 -9.45 -4.43 -2.19
N PRO A 126 -10.79 -4.62 -2.24
CA PRO A 126 -11.48 -5.50 -1.31
C PRO A 126 -10.80 -6.86 -1.21
N SER A 127 -10.60 -7.33 0.03
CA SER A 127 -9.93 -8.58 0.38
C SER A 127 -8.44 -8.68 0.01
N GLU A 128 -7.83 -7.63 -0.56
CA GLU A 128 -6.39 -7.65 -0.82
C GLU A 128 -5.59 -7.54 0.48
N THR A 129 -4.45 -8.21 0.46
CA THR A 129 -3.49 -8.22 1.57
C THR A 129 -2.11 -7.92 1.03
N VAL A 130 -1.37 -7.08 1.76
CA VAL A 130 0.05 -6.82 1.52
C VAL A 130 0.86 -7.16 2.77
N THR A 131 2.09 -7.61 2.57
CA THR A 131 3.08 -7.73 3.66
C THR A 131 4.13 -6.66 3.46
N VAL A 132 4.31 -5.80 4.45
CA VAL A 132 5.32 -4.73 4.45
C VAL A 132 6.26 -4.92 5.61
N LYS A 133 7.51 -4.52 5.40
CA LYS A 133 8.53 -4.48 6.44
C LYS A 133 8.88 -3.04 6.76
N VAL A 134 9.17 -2.79 8.03
CA VAL A 134 9.79 -1.55 8.49
C VAL A 134 10.99 -1.87 9.36
N SER A 135 12.09 -1.17 9.14
CA SER A 135 13.25 -1.23 10.03
C SER A 135 13.72 0.16 10.47
N CYS A 136 14.34 0.23 11.65
CA CYS A 136 14.93 1.45 12.19
C CYS A 136 16.12 1.12 13.12
N PRO A 137 17.01 2.08 13.41
CA PRO A 137 18.04 1.90 14.44
C PRO A 137 17.40 1.64 15.82
N GLU A 138 17.88 0.63 16.54
CA GLU A 138 17.37 0.21 17.86
C GLU A 138 17.41 1.37 18.88
N GLU A 139 18.42 2.24 18.79
CA GLU A 139 18.56 3.41 19.65
C GLU A 139 17.37 4.38 19.56
N LYS A 140 16.70 4.47 18.41
CA LYS A 140 15.55 5.35 18.18
C LYS A 140 14.29 4.89 18.91
N ILE A 141 14.26 3.63 19.30
CA ILE A 141 13.13 3.01 20.01
C ILE A 141 13.48 2.58 21.44
N SER A 142 14.67 2.93 21.93
CA SER A 142 15.17 2.53 23.25
C SER A 142 14.34 3.02 24.44
N LYS A 143 13.46 4.00 24.22
CA LYS A 143 12.69 4.69 25.26
C LYS A 143 11.30 4.11 25.52
N GLY A 144 10.93 3.00 24.89
CA GLY A 144 9.62 2.39 25.10
C GLY A 144 9.21 1.38 24.04
N ILE A 145 7.91 1.13 23.97
CA ILE A 145 7.31 0.25 22.97
C ILE A 145 6.87 1.12 21.79
N PRO A 146 7.45 0.95 20.59
CA PRO A 146 7.02 1.71 19.42
C PRO A 146 5.62 1.30 19.01
N SER A 147 4.95 2.15 18.23
CA SER A 147 3.65 1.86 17.65
C SER A 147 3.64 2.09 16.15
N LEU A 148 2.76 1.37 15.46
CA LEU A 148 2.41 1.63 14.08
C LEU A 148 1.22 2.57 14.07
N ARG A 149 1.36 3.75 13.48
CA ARG A 149 0.21 4.55 13.04
C ARG A 149 -0.04 4.24 11.57
N ILE A 150 -1.27 3.87 11.23
CA ILE A 150 -1.66 3.61 9.85
C ILE A 150 -2.94 4.38 9.52
N SER A 151 -2.98 4.97 8.34
CA SER A 151 -4.12 5.73 7.84
C SER A 151 -4.10 5.72 6.31
N GLY A 152 -5.17 6.15 5.67
CA GLY A 152 -5.22 6.32 4.22
C GLY A 152 -6.12 7.49 3.86
N TRP A 153 -6.28 7.74 2.57
CA TRP A 153 -7.15 8.81 2.08
C TRP A 153 -8.59 8.68 2.59
N ASN A 154 -9.14 7.48 2.50
CA ASN A 154 -10.48 7.12 2.96
C ASN A 154 -10.45 6.07 4.09
N VAL A 155 -9.34 6.01 4.84
CA VAL A 155 -9.17 5.09 5.97
C VAL A 155 -8.81 5.91 7.20
N GLY A 156 -9.65 5.83 8.24
CA GLY A 156 -9.40 6.50 9.51
C GLY A 156 -8.08 6.04 10.17
N PRO A 157 -7.43 6.91 10.97
CA PRO A 157 -6.18 6.55 11.62
C PRO A 157 -6.38 5.45 12.66
N GLN A 158 -5.50 4.46 12.64
CA GLN A 158 -5.41 3.37 13.61
C GLN A 158 -4.00 3.35 14.23
N VAL A 159 -3.90 2.96 15.50
CA VAL A 159 -2.62 2.81 16.20
C VAL A 159 -2.50 1.39 16.75
N ILE A 160 -1.40 0.71 16.44
CA ILE A 160 -1.10 -0.66 16.87
C ILE A 160 0.24 -0.67 17.61
N ASN A 161 0.26 -1.14 18.86
CA ASN A 161 1.52 -1.27 19.61
C ASN A 161 2.38 -2.42 19.04
N LEU A 162 3.65 -2.13 18.80
CA LEU A 162 4.63 -3.08 18.26
C LEU A 162 5.45 -3.67 19.40
N LYS A 163 4.86 -4.63 20.11
CA LYS A 163 5.55 -5.41 21.16
C LYS A 163 6.58 -6.36 20.55
#